data_AF-A0A366EKH7-F1
#
_entry.id   AF-A0A366EKH7-F1
#
_cell.length_a   1.000
_cell.length_b   1.000
_cell.length_c   1.000
_cell.angle_alpha   90.00
_cell.angle_beta   90.00
_cell.angle_gamma   90.00
#
_symmetry.space_group_name_H-M   'P 1'
#
loop_
_entity.id
_entity.type
_entity.pdbx_description
1 polymer ?
#
loop_
_entity_poly.entity_id
_entity_poly.type
_entity_poly.pdbx_seq_one_letter_code
_entity_poly.pdbx_strand_id
1 'polypeptide(L)'
;MNMPISEIEKRVYEEKIHLLHEMEFEEWASFAFNDKHFRLVFIKAMNNLIEESNLSSKPKWTESILLDDLEAAKDALERILLDMVKVASGKRKVRTVKRKTTESKNFKGYSTGQLATFFSVSTTTINNWINEGRFLRESEDGRMDTVKRKTTNEKLRIHPDFWYDAPSGVRYQVKEAVEAYQDDAGDWEESKRNHSVSEQKQVHSYLEHFRKKYDGQDFKSVFGNRNWNQLSAEEETDAAMWSFFLQRITDAEDTRD
;
A
#
# COMPACT_ATOMS: atom_id res chain seq x y z
N MET A 1 11.25 26.88 13.74
CA MET A 1 11.23 27.67 14.97
C MET A 1 11.04 26.63 16.04
N ASN A 2 12.06 26.38 16.86
CA ASN A 2 12.00 25.35 17.89
C ASN A 2 10.75 25.58 18.74
N MET A 3 9.85 24.59 18.80
CA MET A 3 8.63 24.66 19.60
C MET A 3 8.91 23.89 20.89
N PRO A 4 9.40 24.54 21.96
CA PRO A 4 9.77 23.84 23.18
C PRO A 4 8.53 23.15 23.76
N ILE A 5 8.71 21.90 24.15
CA ILE A 5 7.74 21.14 24.93
C ILE A 5 8.07 21.38 26.40
N SER A 6 7.11 21.91 27.15
CA SER A 6 7.26 22.11 28.59
C SER A 6 7.18 20.78 29.36
N GLU A 7 7.75 20.75 30.56
CA GLU A 7 7.64 19.60 31.47
C GLU A 7 6.20 19.22 31.81
N ILE A 8 5.30 20.21 31.86
CA ILE A 8 3.87 19.99 32.12
C ILE A 8 3.23 19.29 30.92
N GLU A 9 3.48 19.77 29.70
CA GLU A 9 2.98 19.16 28.47
C GLU A 9 3.49 17.74 28.29
N LYS A 10 4.76 17.48 28.62
CA LYS A 10 5.35 16.15 28.57
C LYS A 10 4.62 15.17 29.49
N ARG A 11 4.41 15.54 30.77
CA ARG A 11 3.68 14.69 31.72
C ARG A 11 2.24 14.43 31.28
N VAL A 12 1.53 15.47 30.85
CA VAL A 12 0.15 15.34 30.34
C VAL A 12 0.10 14.41 29.13
N TYR A 13 1.11 14.45 28.26
CA TYR A 13 1.18 13.59 27.10
C TYR A 13 1.49 12.12 27.47
N GLU A 14 2.43 11.89 28.39
CA GLU A 14 2.76 10.56 28.91
C GLU A 14 1.57 9.90 29.62
N GLU A 15 0.85 10.64 30.48
CA GLU A 15 -0.37 10.19 31.14
C GLU A 15 -1.46 9.79 30.12
N LYS A 16 -1.64 10.60 29.06
CA LYS A 16 -2.60 10.28 28.00
C LYS A 16 -2.22 9.06 27.19
N ILE A 17 -0.93 8.80 26.94
CA ILE A 17 -0.48 7.59 26.25
C ILE A 17 -0.83 6.33 27.05
N HIS A 18 -0.72 6.38 28.38
CA HIS A 18 -1.11 5.25 29.22
C HIS A 18 -2.61 4.94 29.13
N LEU A 19 -3.46 5.97 29.04
CA LEU A 19 -4.90 5.81 28.86
C LEU A 19 -5.28 5.17 27.52
N LEU A 20 -4.47 5.38 26.46
CA LEU A 20 -4.71 4.78 25.15
C LEU A 20 -4.65 3.26 25.14
N HIS A 21 -3.93 2.63 26.08
CA HIS A 21 -3.75 1.17 26.11
C HIS A 21 -5.02 0.42 26.51
N GLU A 22 -5.89 1.07 27.28
CA GLU A 22 -7.12 0.48 27.83
C GLU A 22 -8.36 0.78 26.97
N MET A 23 -8.19 1.51 25.86
CA MET A 23 -9.27 1.94 24.96
C MET A 23 -9.50 0.95 23.83
N GLU A 24 -10.77 0.79 23.45
CA GLU A 24 -11.15 0.09 22.22
C GLU A 24 -10.70 0.89 20.98
N PHE A 25 -10.49 0.20 19.86
CA PHE A 25 -9.83 0.78 18.67
C PHE A 25 -10.49 2.07 18.12
N GLU A 26 -11.82 2.12 18.10
CA GLU A 26 -12.58 3.26 17.57
C GLU A 26 -12.47 4.48 18.50
N GLU A 27 -12.46 4.24 19.81
CA GLU A 27 -12.27 5.28 20.83
C GLU A 27 -10.81 5.77 20.85
N TRP A 28 -9.86 4.84 20.74
CA TRP A 28 -8.44 5.12 20.59
C TRP A 28 -8.16 6.02 19.38
N ALA A 29 -8.70 5.66 18.22
CA ALA A 29 -8.51 6.42 16.97
C ALA A 29 -9.11 7.83 17.09
N SER A 30 -10.32 7.95 17.63
CA SER A 30 -10.96 9.24 17.85
C SER A 30 -10.17 10.11 18.84
N PHE A 31 -9.74 9.54 19.98
CA PHE A 31 -9.04 10.26 21.03
C PHE A 31 -7.67 10.78 20.58
N ALA A 32 -6.91 9.96 19.83
CA ALA A 32 -5.58 10.29 19.35
C ALA A 32 -5.56 11.54 18.44
N PHE A 33 -6.65 11.83 17.72
CA PHE A 33 -6.71 12.96 16.78
C PHE A 33 -7.59 14.12 17.25
N ASN A 34 -8.63 13.86 18.06
CA ASN A 34 -9.55 14.91 18.53
C ASN A 34 -9.03 15.71 19.73
N ASP A 35 -8.22 15.11 20.60
CA ASP A 35 -7.71 15.81 21.78
C ASP A 35 -6.71 16.92 21.40
N LYS A 36 -7.09 18.17 21.64
CA LYS A 36 -6.31 19.36 21.23
C LYS A 36 -4.94 19.45 21.88
N HIS A 37 -4.78 18.99 23.12
CA HIS A 37 -3.51 19.04 23.83
C HIS A 37 -2.59 17.91 23.40
N PHE A 38 -3.15 16.71 23.20
CA PHE A 38 -2.42 15.58 22.64
C PHE A 38 -1.91 15.91 21.23
N ARG A 39 -2.81 16.39 20.35
CA ARG A 39 -2.46 16.81 18.99
C ARG A 39 -1.38 17.91 18.96
N LEU A 40 -1.48 18.92 19.84
CA LEU A 40 -0.47 19.98 19.95
C LEU A 40 0.91 19.41 20.30
N VAL A 41 1.01 18.57 21.33
CA VAL A 41 2.28 18.00 21.77
C VAL A 41 2.87 17.06 20.72
N PHE A 42 2.04 16.29 20.03
CA PHE A 42 2.46 15.46 18.90
C PHE A 42 3.07 16.31 17.77
N ILE A 43 2.38 17.38 17.34
CA ILE A 43 2.89 18.32 16.33
C ILE A 43 4.23 18.94 16.79
N LYS A 44 4.33 19.37 18.06
CA LYS A 44 5.58 19.92 18.62
C LYS A 44 6.73 18.91 18.57
N ALA A 45 6.49 17.68 19.02
CA ALA A 45 7.50 16.62 19.07
C ALA A 45 8.03 16.29 17.67
N MET A 46 7.11 16.07 16.72
CA MET A 46 7.48 15.74 15.36
C MET A 46 8.19 16.88 14.63
N ASN A 47 7.73 18.13 14.81
CA ASN A 47 8.40 19.28 14.20
C ASN A 47 9.84 19.46 14.73
N ASN A 48 10.06 19.27 16.03
CA ASN A 48 11.40 19.39 16.62
C ASN A 48 12.35 18.30 16.07
N LEU A 49 11.87 17.05 15.95
CA LEU A 49 12.64 15.94 15.35
C LEU A 49 12.98 16.20 13.87
N ILE A 50 12.08 16.86 13.13
CA ILE A 50 12.30 17.24 11.73
C ILE A 50 13.26 18.45 11.62
N GLU A 51 13.17 19.44 12.51
CA GLU A 51 14.08 20.61 12.49
C GLU A 51 15.55 20.21 12.69
N GLU A 52 15.82 19.20 13.52
CA GLU A 52 17.17 18.62 13.68
C GLU A 52 17.72 17.99 12.39
N SER A 53 16.85 17.63 11.44
CA SER A 53 17.20 16.97 10.17
C SER A 53 17.47 17.92 8.98
N ASN A 54 17.43 19.25 9.19
CA ASN A 54 17.72 20.33 8.22
C ASN A 54 16.82 20.43 6.96
N LEU A 55 15.59 19.89 6.98
CA LEU A 55 14.77 19.73 5.77
C LEU A 55 13.65 20.75 5.50
N SER A 56 13.36 21.73 6.36
CA SER A 56 12.14 22.56 6.16
C SER A 56 12.31 24.09 6.17
N SER A 57 11.61 24.71 5.23
CA SER A 57 11.23 26.12 5.21
C SER A 57 10.20 26.36 6.31
N LYS A 58 10.58 27.09 7.37
CA LYS A 58 9.78 27.34 8.59
C LYS A 58 8.34 27.83 8.28
N PRO A 59 7.30 26.99 8.41
CA PRO A 59 5.94 27.51 8.51
C PRO A 59 5.78 28.23 9.85
N LYS A 60 5.05 29.35 9.86
CA LYS A 60 4.75 30.11 11.09
C LYS A 60 3.45 29.58 11.69
N TRP A 61 3.50 28.46 12.40
CA TRP A 61 2.42 28.04 13.29
C TRP A 61 2.71 28.54 14.70
N THR A 62 1.70 29.08 15.36
CA THR A 62 1.77 29.42 16.79
C THR A 62 0.89 28.46 17.58
N GLU A 63 1.20 28.29 18.85
CA GLU A 63 0.44 27.41 19.75
C GLU A 63 -1.05 27.75 19.81
N SER A 64 -1.39 29.04 19.86
CA SER A 64 -2.79 29.49 19.82
C SER A 64 -3.50 29.09 18.52
N ILE A 65 -2.85 29.21 17.36
CA ILE A 65 -3.46 28.78 16.09
C ILE A 65 -3.76 27.27 16.11
N LEU A 66 -2.86 26.45 16.68
CA LEU A 66 -3.04 25.00 16.72
C LEU A 66 -4.08 24.52 17.74
N LEU A 67 -4.37 25.33 18.77
CA LEU A 67 -5.37 25.04 19.79
C LEU A 67 -6.77 25.55 19.40
N ASP A 68 -6.83 26.69 18.73
CA ASP A 68 -8.07 27.43 18.48
C ASP A 68 -8.66 27.17 17.07
N ASP A 69 -7.83 26.75 16.11
CA ASP A 69 -8.24 26.47 14.73
C ASP A 69 -7.97 25.01 14.35
N LEU A 70 -9.05 24.23 14.24
CA LEU A 70 -9.00 22.81 13.91
C LEU A 70 -8.46 22.55 12.50
N GLU A 71 -8.82 23.39 11.53
CA GLU A 71 -8.34 23.24 10.14
C GLU A 71 -6.86 23.61 10.06
N ALA A 72 -6.43 24.66 10.75
CA ALA A 72 -5.00 24.99 10.82
C ALA A 72 -4.18 23.91 11.53
N ALA A 73 -4.73 23.27 12.57
CA ALA A 73 -4.09 22.15 13.25
C ALA A 73 -4.01 20.90 12.37
N LYS A 74 -5.06 20.63 11.58
CA LYS A 74 -5.08 19.55 10.58
C LYS A 74 -4.05 19.79 9.48
N ASP A 75 -4.03 20.98 8.90
CA ASP A 75 -3.03 21.40 7.90
C ASP A 75 -1.60 21.28 8.43
N ALA A 76 -1.38 21.65 9.70
CA ALA A 76 -0.07 21.52 10.33
C ALA A 76 0.35 20.05 10.49
N LEU A 77 -0.57 19.21 10.95
CA LEU A 77 -0.35 17.78 11.11
C LEU A 77 -0.02 17.10 9.78
N GLU A 78 -0.80 17.37 8.73
CA GLU A 78 -0.58 16.82 7.39
C GLU A 78 0.82 17.17 6.85
N ARG A 79 1.23 18.45 6.98
CA ARG A 79 2.55 18.89 6.51
C ARG A 79 3.68 18.25 7.30
N ILE A 80 3.53 18.11 8.62
CA ILE A 80 4.53 17.47 9.47
C ILE A 80 4.66 15.98 9.15
N LEU A 81 3.55 15.25 9.00
CA LEU A 81 3.57 13.84 8.61
C LEU A 81 4.28 13.64 7.25
N LEU A 82 4.01 14.52 6.27
CA LEU A 82 4.71 14.49 4.99
C LEU A 82 6.21 14.77 5.14
N ASP A 83 6.59 15.69 6.01
CA ASP A 83 8.01 15.98 6.27
C ASP A 83 8.69 14.84 7.05
N MET A 84 8.00 14.17 7.97
CA MET A 84 8.49 12.97 8.68
C MET A 84 8.84 11.86 7.71
N VAL A 85 7.96 11.57 6.75
CA VAL A 85 8.20 10.53 5.74
C VAL A 85 9.45 10.87 4.93
N LYS A 86 9.66 12.14 4.56
CA LYS A 86 10.88 12.59 3.86
C LYS A 86 12.14 12.40 4.69
N VAL A 87 12.08 12.62 6.01
CA VAL A 87 13.20 12.42 6.92
C VAL A 87 13.49 10.93 7.11
N ALA A 88 12.46 10.13 7.40
CA ALA A 88 12.57 8.70 7.65
C ALA A 88 13.02 7.90 6.41
N SER A 89 12.64 8.34 5.21
CA SER A 89 13.04 7.71 3.94
C SER A 89 14.52 7.96 3.57
N GLY A 90 15.25 8.73 4.39
CA GLY A 90 16.63 9.13 4.17
C GLY A 90 16.78 10.09 2.97
N LYS A 91 17.95 10.72 2.83
CA LYS A 91 18.32 11.57 1.67
C LYS A 91 18.41 10.76 0.35
N ARG A 92 17.41 9.97 -0.01
CA ARG A 92 17.09 9.73 -1.42
C ARG A 92 16.21 10.88 -1.84
N LYS A 93 16.53 11.49 -2.99
CA LYS A 93 15.76 12.59 -3.59
C LYS A 93 14.30 12.17 -3.74
N VAL A 94 13.49 12.37 -2.71
CA VAL A 94 12.04 12.44 -2.84
C VAL A 94 11.82 13.69 -3.66
N ARG A 95 11.44 13.49 -4.92
CA ARG A 95 10.98 14.58 -5.78
C ARG A 95 9.86 15.25 -5.00
N THR A 96 10.15 16.46 -4.54
CA THR A 96 9.18 17.35 -3.94
C THR A 96 8.04 17.47 -4.94
N VAL A 97 6.86 16.93 -4.63
CA VAL A 97 5.63 17.31 -5.33
C VAL A 97 5.32 18.72 -4.87
N LYS A 98 6.06 19.68 -5.43
CA LYS A 98 5.64 21.07 -5.47
C LYS A 98 4.35 21.07 -6.28
N ARG A 99 3.27 21.63 -5.71
CA ARG A 99 2.20 22.25 -6.51
C ARG A 99 2.89 23.31 -7.37
N LYS A 100 3.27 22.91 -8.58
CA LYS A 100 3.92 23.75 -9.56
C LYS A 100 3.04 23.68 -10.79
N THR A 101 2.16 24.66 -10.90
CA THR A 101 1.68 25.17 -12.18
C THR A 101 2.92 25.51 -13.02
N THR A 102 3.39 24.51 -13.75
CA THR A 102 4.35 24.66 -14.84
C THR A 102 4.01 23.56 -15.81
N GLU A 103 3.44 23.97 -16.93
CA GLU A 103 3.29 23.19 -18.15
C GLU A 103 4.45 22.19 -18.29
N SER A 104 4.16 20.91 -18.07
CA SER A 104 5.12 19.86 -18.37
C SER A 104 5.16 19.69 -19.90
N LYS A 105 6.04 20.46 -20.54
CA LYS A 105 6.54 20.12 -21.87
C LYS A 105 7.16 18.71 -21.78
N ASN A 106 6.42 17.74 -22.34
CA ASN A 106 6.80 16.37 -22.72
C ASN A 106 6.34 15.19 -21.84
N PHE A 107 5.45 15.33 -20.85
CA PHE A 107 4.69 14.16 -20.39
C PHE A 107 3.49 13.96 -21.33
N LYS A 108 3.53 12.92 -22.15
CA LYS A 108 2.51 12.69 -23.19
C LYS A 108 1.17 12.16 -22.64
N GLY A 109 1.02 11.94 -21.33
CA GLY A 109 -0.16 11.29 -20.75
C GLY A 109 -0.13 9.77 -20.87
N TYR A 110 -0.99 9.10 -20.09
CA TYR A 110 -1.18 7.65 -20.12
C TYR A 110 -2.05 7.23 -21.29
N SER A 111 -1.69 6.11 -21.91
CA SER A 111 -2.52 5.45 -22.92
C SER A 111 -3.69 4.71 -22.27
N THR A 112 -4.71 4.38 -23.06
CA THR A 112 -5.84 3.55 -22.60
C THR A 112 -5.41 2.17 -22.11
N GLY A 113 -4.34 1.61 -22.68
CA GLY A 113 -3.71 0.37 -22.20
C GLY A 113 -3.14 0.49 -20.80
N GLN A 114 -2.42 1.58 -20.52
CA GLN A 114 -1.83 1.81 -19.20
C GLN A 114 -2.92 2.09 -18.16
N LEU A 115 -3.92 2.90 -18.50
CA LEU A 115 -5.06 3.15 -17.63
C LEU A 115 -5.82 1.87 -17.31
N ALA A 116 -6.02 0.98 -18.29
CA ALA A 116 -6.68 -0.30 -18.08
C ALA A 116 -5.96 -1.14 -17.02
N THR A 117 -4.62 -1.17 -17.07
CA THR A 117 -3.80 -1.81 -16.04
C THR A 117 -3.97 -1.15 -14.67
N PHE A 118 -3.84 0.17 -14.58
CA PHE A 118 -3.95 0.88 -13.29
C PHE A 118 -5.33 0.75 -12.65
N PHE A 119 -6.39 0.77 -13.47
CA PHE A 119 -7.77 0.60 -13.00
C PHE A 119 -8.19 -0.86 -12.85
N SER A 120 -7.32 -1.83 -13.16
CA SER A 120 -7.64 -3.26 -13.17
C SER A 120 -8.90 -3.59 -14.00
N VAL A 121 -9.05 -2.95 -15.16
CA VAL A 121 -10.19 -3.16 -16.09
C VAL A 121 -9.71 -3.41 -17.51
N SER A 122 -10.63 -3.76 -18.41
CA SER A 122 -10.31 -3.88 -19.83
C SER A 122 -10.06 -2.51 -20.49
N THR A 123 -9.26 -2.49 -21.56
CA THR A 123 -9.09 -1.30 -22.40
C THR A 123 -10.42 -0.82 -23.01
N THR A 124 -11.33 -1.74 -23.30
CA THR A 124 -12.70 -1.45 -23.74
C THR A 124 -13.47 -0.66 -22.68
N THR A 125 -13.34 -1.02 -21.40
CA THR A 125 -13.96 -0.31 -20.28
C THR A 125 -13.46 1.14 -20.21
N ILE A 126 -12.15 1.35 -20.33
CA ILE A 126 -11.57 2.70 -20.37
C ILE A 126 -12.09 3.49 -21.59
N ASN A 127 -12.20 2.86 -22.75
CA ASN A 127 -12.76 3.50 -23.94
C ASN A 127 -14.20 3.94 -23.73
N ASN A 128 -15.03 3.11 -23.10
CA ASN A 128 -16.42 3.45 -22.77
C ASN A 128 -16.48 4.64 -21.82
N TRP A 129 -15.67 4.65 -20.76
CA TRP A 129 -15.62 5.77 -19.80
C TRP A 129 -15.19 7.10 -20.44
N ILE A 130 -14.28 7.06 -21.41
CA ILE A 130 -13.90 8.25 -22.19
C ILE A 130 -15.11 8.76 -23.01
N ASN A 131 -15.85 7.86 -23.66
CA ASN A 131 -17.02 8.23 -24.47
C ASN A 131 -18.16 8.78 -23.60
N GLU A 132 -18.37 8.17 -22.44
CA GLU A 132 -19.32 8.62 -21.42
C GLU A 132 -18.92 9.98 -20.83
N GLY A 133 -17.63 10.34 -20.89
CA GLY A 133 -17.13 11.60 -20.39
C GLY A 133 -16.84 11.59 -18.90
N ARG A 134 -16.38 10.45 -18.38
CA ARG A 134 -15.99 10.30 -16.97
C ARG A 134 -14.64 10.90 -16.64
N PHE A 135 -13.81 11.15 -17.65
CA PHE A 135 -12.53 11.83 -17.47
C PHE A 135 -12.72 13.33 -17.62
N LEU A 136 -12.22 14.10 -16.66
CA LEU A 136 -12.40 15.54 -16.57
C LEU A 136 -11.04 16.23 -16.45
N ARG A 137 -10.94 17.41 -17.05
CA ARG A 137 -9.80 18.30 -16.94
C ARG A 137 -10.24 19.56 -16.20
N GLU A 138 -9.49 19.95 -15.19
CA GLU A 138 -9.68 21.24 -14.53
C GLU A 138 -9.07 22.35 -15.39
N SER A 139 -9.89 23.32 -15.78
CA SER A 139 -9.48 24.53 -16.49
C SER A 139 -8.96 25.59 -15.51
N GLU A 140 -8.24 26.60 -16.00
CA GLU A 140 -7.61 27.64 -15.16
C GLU A 140 -8.63 28.40 -14.29
N ASP A 141 -9.88 28.48 -14.74
CA ASP A 141 -11.00 29.11 -14.03
C ASP A 141 -11.68 28.17 -12.99
N GLY A 142 -11.11 26.98 -12.73
CA GLY A 142 -11.66 25.99 -11.79
C GLY A 142 -12.85 25.19 -12.34
N ARG A 143 -13.16 25.32 -13.64
CA ARG A 143 -14.22 24.54 -14.30
C ARG A 143 -13.72 23.17 -14.71
N MET A 144 -14.61 22.17 -14.69
CA MET A 144 -14.30 20.79 -15.05
C MET A 144 -14.80 20.50 -16.46
N ASP A 145 -13.89 20.36 -17.40
CA ASP A 145 -14.19 20.08 -18.80
C ASP A 145 -14.07 18.59 -19.10
N THR A 146 -15.10 18.05 -19.74
CA THR A 146 -15.13 16.63 -20.09
C THR A 146 -14.17 16.29 -21.23
N VAL A 147 -13.37 15.25 -21.01
CA VAL A 147 -12.43 14.74 -22.01
C VAL A 147 -13.12 13.66 -22.83
N LYS A 148 -13.49 14.00 -24.06
CA LYS A 148 -14.03 13.06 -25.06
C LYS A 148 -13.13 13.01 -26.29
N ARG A 149 -13.23 11.91 -27.03
CA ARG A 149 -12.59 11.81 -28.35
C ARG A 149 -13.26 12.75 -29.33
N LYS A 150 -12.45 13.43 -30.15
CA LYS A 150 -12.94 14.21 -31.28
C LYS A 150 -13.22 13.31 -32.49
N THR A 151 -12.50 12.21 -32.63
CA THR A 151 -12.70 11.21 -33.71
C THR A 151 -12.57 9.77 -33.21
N THR A 152 -13.24 8.83 -33.88
CA THR A 152 -13.36 7.42 -33.45
C THR A 152 -12.01 6.71 -33.26
N ASN A 153 -10.99 7.06 -34.06
CA ASN A 153 -9.65 6.43 -34.05
C ASN A 153 -8.58 7.28 -33.36
N GLU A 154 -8.97 8.33 -32.65
CA GLU A 154 -8.03 9.19 -31.95
C GLU A 154 -7.33 8.45 -30.81
N LYS A 155 -5.99 8.47 -30.83
CA LYS A 155 -5.15 7.95 -29.74
C LYS A 155 -5.10 8.97 -28.60
N LEU A 156 -6.18 9.06 -27.84
CA LEU A 156 -6.28 9.93 -26.66
C LEU A 156 -5.30 9.48 -25.57
N ARG A 157 -4.65 10.46 -24.93
CA ARG A 157 -3.81 10.24 -23.75
C ARG A 157 -4.32 11.08 -22.60
N ILE A 158 -4.46 10.45 -21.43
CA ILE A 158 -5.04 11.06 -20.23
C ILE A 158 -3.90 11.50 -19.32
N HIS A 159 -3.91 12.77 -18.90
CA HIS A 159 -2.89 13.27 -17.98
C HIS A 159 -3.15 12.75 -16.56
N PRO A 160 -2.11 12.48 -15.74
CA PRO A 160 -2.27 12.10 -14.33
C PRO A 160 -3.13 13.08 -13.52
N ASP A 161 -3.06 14.36 -13.85
CA ASP A 161 -3.84 15.42 -13.19
C ASP A 161 -5.32 15.45 -13.63
N PHE A 162 -5.74 14.59 -14.55
CA PHE A 162 -7.15 14.50 -14.90
C PHE A 162 -7.91 13.83 -13.76
N TRP A 163 -9.15 14.25 -13.60
CA TRP A 163 -10.08 13.66 -12.67
C TRP A 163 -10.88 12.56 -13.35
N TYR A 164 -11.32 11.57 -12.57
CA TYR A 164 -12.17 10.49 -13.02
C TYR A 164 -13.39 10.36 -12.12
N ASP A 165 -14.56 10.28 -12.74
CA ASP A 165 -15.86 10.05 -12.09
C ASP A 165 -16.20 8.56 -12.08
N ALA A 166 -16.04 7.94 -10.90
CA ALA A 166 -16.37 6.55 -10.72
C ALA A 166 -17.88 6.29 -10.79
N PRO A 167 -18.31 5.08 -11.20
CA PRO A 167 -19.71 4.68 -11.14
C PRO A 167 -20.33 4.80 -9.74
N SER A 168 -19.50 4.71 -8.69
CA SER A 168 -19.91 4.89 -7.29
C SER A 168 -20.28 6.33 -6.93
N GLY A 169 -20.03 7.31 -7.80
CA GLY A 169 -20.20 8.74 -7.50
C GLY A 169 -19.00 9.37 -6.79
N VAL A 170 -17.94 8.60 -6.52
CA VAL A 170 -16.68 9.12 -5.99
C VAL A 170 -15.83 9.67 -7.13
N ARG A 171 -15.23 10.84 -6.91
CA ARG A 171 -14.30 11.48 -7.85
C ARG A 171 -12.89 11.42 -7.29
N TYR A 172 -11.95 10.96 -8.09
CA TYR A 172 -10.53 10.87 -7.72
C TYR A 172 -9.64 11.24 -8.90
N GLN A 173 -8.38 11.57 -8.63
CA GLN A 173 -7.42 11.90 -9.69
C GLN A 173 -6.83 10.64 -10.31
N VAL A 174 -6.55 10.69 -11.61
CA VAL A 174 -5.95 9.55 -12.33
C VAL A 174 -4.60 9.18 -11.72
N LYS A 175 -3.82 10.16 -11.24
CA LYS A 175 -2.57 9.91 -10.52
C LYS A 175 -2.75 9.04 -9.27
N GLU A 176 -3.84 9.21 -8.53
CA GLU A 176 -4.12 8.47 -7.28
C GLU A 176 -4.37 6.99 -7.59
N ALA A 177 -5.06 6.70 -8.69
CA ALA A 177 -5.24 5.34 -9.17
C ALA A 177 -3.92 4.70 -9.67
N VAL A 178 -3.01 5.50 -10.22
CA VAL A 178 -1.69 5.02 -10.63
C VAL A 178 -0.81 4.74 -9.42
N GLU A 179 -0.86 5.60 -8.41
CA GLU A 179 -0.12 5.46 -7.15
C GLU A 179 -0.60 4.21 -6.39
N ALA A 180 -1.93 4.04 -6.22
CA ALA A 180 -2.51 2.86 -5.59
C ALA A 180 -2.08 1.55 -6.29
N TYR A 181 -2.08 1.52 -7.63
CA TYR A 181 -1.61 0.36 -8.38
C TYR A 181 -0.10 0.09 -8.15
N GLN A 182 0.72 1.14 -8.04
CA GLN A 182 2.16 0.98 -7.81
C GLN A 182 2.47 0.48 -6.41
N ASP A 183 1.73 0.95 -5.41
CA ASP A 183 1.85 0.49 -4.03
C ASP A 183 1.43 -0.99 -3.93
N ASP A 184 0.28 -1.36 -4.52
CA ASP A 184 -0.17 -2.75 -4.59
C ASP A 184 0.81 -3.67 -5.35
N ALA A 185 1.42 -3.17 -6.44
CA ALA A 185 2.44 -3.91 -7.17
C ALA A 185 3.74 -4.07 -6.37
N GLY A 186 4.11 -3.08 -5.56
CA GLY A 186 5.24 -3.14 -4.64
C GLY A 186 5.05 -4.18 -3.57
N ASP A 187 3.88 -4.19 -2.93
CA ASP A 187 3.49 -5.15 -1.90
C ASP A 187 3.37 -6.57 -2.47
N TRP A 188 2.90 -6.71 -3.72
CA TRP A 188 2.84 -7.99 -4.41
C TRP A 188 4.24 -8.52 -4.80
N GLU A 189 5.15 -7.66 -5.24
CA GLU A 189 6.54 -8.04 -5.50
C GLU A 189 7.33 -8.36 -4.22
N GLU A 190 7.06 -7.64 -3.13
CA GLU A 190 7.67 -7.87 -1.82
C GLU A 190 7.15 -9.15 -1.16
N SER A 191 5.84 -9.42 -1.25
CA SER A 191 5.26 -10.70 -0.81
C SER A 191 5.81 -11.87 -1.63
N LYS A 192 6.02 -11.71 -2.94
CA LYS A 192 6.67 -12.73 -3.80
C LYS A 192 8.14 -12.97 -3.43
N ARG A 193 8.88 -11.93 -3.02
CA ARG A 193 10.26 -12.08 -2.50
C ARG A 193 10.29 -12.76 -1.14
N ASN A 194 9.35 -12.41 -0.24
CA ASN A 194 9.30 -12.94 1.12
C ASN A 194 8.69 -14.36 1.20
N HIS A 195 7.80 -14.73 0.27
CA HIS A 195 7.21 -16.08 0.15
C HIS A 195 7.93 -16.98 -0.87
N SER A 196 9.14 -16.60 -1.30
CA SER A 196 9.99 -17.44 -2.14
C SER A 196 10.64 -18.56 -1.30
N VAL A 197 9.84 -19.45 -0.71
CA VAL A 197 10.34 -20.79 -0.42
C VAL A 197 10.49 -21.47 -1.77
N SER A 198 11.72 -21.83 -2.16
CA SER A 198 11.92 -22.53 -3.43
C SER A 198 11.02 -23.76 -3.45
N GLU A 199 10.45 -24.07 -4.62
CA GLU A 199 9.57 -25.23 -4.79
C GLU A 199 10.18 -26.51 -4.20
N GLN A 200 11.50 -26.66 -4.33
CA GLN A 200 12.30 -27.73 -3.72
C GLN A 200 12.22 -27.76 -2.19
N LYS A 201 12.34 -26.60 -1.51
CA LYS A 201 12.19 -26.50 -0.05
C LYS A 201 10.77 -26.82 0.39
N GLN A 202 9.77 -26.45 -0.42
CA GLN A 202 8.37 -26.73 -0.13
C GLN A 202 8.06 -28.23 -0.26
N VAL A 203 8.55 -28.88 -1.33
CA VAL A 203 8.47 -30.33 -1.51
C VAL A 203 9.17 -31.07 -0.37
N HIS A 204 10.35 -30.62 0.04
CA HIS A 204 11.08 -31.21 1.18
C HIS A 204 10.27 -31.08 2.48
N SER A 205 9.65 -29.92 2.74
CA SER A 205 8.80 -29.72 3.91
C SER A 205 7.58 -30.65 3.92
N TYR A 206 6.97 -30.93 2.76
CA TYR A 206 5.86 -31.89 2.69
C TYR A 206 6.32 -33.33 2.94
N LEU A 207 7.50 -33.72 2.45
CA LEU A 207 8.07 -35.04 2.74
C LEU A 207 8.42 -35.21 4.22
N GLU A 208 8.99 -34.18 4.86
CA GLU A 208 9.21 -34.20 6.31
C GLU A 208 7.90 -34.29 7.10
N HIS A 209 6.86 -33.59 6.65
CA HIS A 209 5.53 -33.65 7.26
C HIS A 209 4.97 -35.08 7.24
N PHE A 210 4.98 -35.75 6.08
CA PHE A 210 4.52 -37.14 5.98
C PHE A 210 5.38 -38.09 6.81
N ARG A 211 6.71 -37.93 6.76
CA ARG A 211 7.62 -38.73 7.57
C ARG A 211 7.33 -38.58 9.06
N LYS A 212 7.02 -37.37 9.54
CA LYS A 212 6.64 -37.12 10.93
C LYS A 212 5.25 -37.69 11.29
N LYS A 213 4.29 -37.61 10.35
CA LYS A 213 2.92 -38.14 10.54
C LYS A 213 2.89 -39.67 10.67
N TYR A 214 3.82 -40.36 10.00
CA TYR A 214 3.92 -41.83 10.00
C TYR A 214 5.17 -42.35 10.75
N ASP A 215 5.47 -41.76 11.91
CA ASP A 215 6.49 -42.24 12.87
C ASP A 215 7.90 -42.44 12.29
N GLY A 216 8.29 -41.61 11.34
CA GLY A 216 9.62 -41.63 10.73
C GLY A 216 9.80 -42.67 9.62
N GLN A 217 8.77 -43.46 9.32
CA GLN A 217 8.81 -44.53 8.33
C GLN A 217 8.82 -43.97 6.89
N ASP A 218 9.33 -44.76 5.95
CA ASP A 218 9.34 -44.41 4.53
C ASP A 218 8.02 -44.81 3.85
N PHE A 219 7.74 -44.21 2.69
CA PHE A 219 6.51 -44.44 1.93
C PHE A 219 6.27 -45.94 1.65
N LYS A 220 7.33 -46.69 1.35
CA LYS A 220 7.23 -48.13 1.03
C LYS A 220 6.89 -48.97 2.27
N SER A 221 7.37 -48.60 3.46
CA SER A 221 7.00 -49.29 4.70
C SER A 221 5.56 -49.00 5.12
N VAL A 222 5.09 -47.77 4.91
CA VAL A 222 3.74 -47.34 5.30
C VAL A 222 2.67 -47.85 4.32
N PHE A 223 2.91 -47.70 3.01
CA PHE A 223 1.91 -47.96 1.97
C PHE A 223 2.28 -49.10 1.00
N GLY A 224 3.54 -49.54 0.94
CA GLY A 224 4.02 -50.46 -0.09
C GLY A 224 3.44 -51.87 -0.03
N ASN A 225 2.97 -52.33 1.14
CA ASN A 225 2.35 -53.65 1.33
C ASN A 225 0.89 -53.58 1.80
N ARG A 226 0.29 -52.38 1.88
CA ARG A 226 -1.10 -52.23 2.33
C ARG A 226 -2.08 -52.48 1.19
N ASN A 227 -3.21 -53.12 1.51
CA ASN A 227 -4.31 -53.24 0.57
C ASN A 227 -5.02 -51.89 0.47
N TRP A 228 -4.99 -51.28 -0.71
CA TRP A 228 -5.57 -49.96 -0.98
C TRP A 228 -7.07 -49.88 -0.60
N ASN A 229 -7.78 -51.01 -0.62
CA ASN A 229 -9.19 -51.08 -0.21
C ASN A 229 -9.42 -51.02 1.32
N GLN A 230 -8.37 -50.91 2.12
CA GLN A 230 -8.42 -50.82 3.59
C GLN A 230 -7.88 -49.49 4.11
N LEU A 231 -7.49 -48.57 3.22
CA LEU A 231 -7.06 -47.24 3.60
C LEU A 231 -8.27 -46.37 3.94
N SER A 232 -8.10 -45.49 4.91
CA SER A 232 -9.04 -44.38 5.11
C SER A 232 -8.90 -43.36 3.98
N ALA A 233 -9.94 -42.56 3.74
CA ALA A 233 -9.90 -41.48 2.73
C ALA A 233 -8.74 -40.48 2.96
N GLU A 234 -8.33 -40.29 4.22
CA GLU A 234 -7.17 -39.47 4.58
C GLU A 234 -5.85 -40.14 4.20
N GLU A 235 -5.70 -41.43 4.49
CA GLU A 235 -4.50 -42.21 4.12
C GLU A 235 -4.36 -42.37 2.60
N GLU A 236 -5.46 -42.48 1.86
CA GLU A 236 -5.45 -42.49 0.39
C GLU A 236 -4.95 -41.17 -0.17
N THR A 237 -5.41 -40.05 0.40
CA THR A 237 -4.99 -38.70 0.00
C THR A 237 -3.51 -38.48 0.32
N ASP A 238 -3.07 -38.89 1.51
CA ASP A 238 -1.68 -38.82 1.93
C ASP A 238 -0.78 -39.66 1.02
N ALA A 239 -1.18 -40.89 0.67
CA ALA A 239 -0.41 -41.77 -0.20
C ALA A 239 -0.25 -41.18 -1.61
N ALA A 240 -1.32 -40.61 -2.17
CA ALA A 240 -1.29 -39.96 -3.48
C ALA A 240 -0.37 -38.73 -3.48
N MET A 241 -0.48 -37.87 -2.45
CA MET A 241 0.35 -36.68 -2.33
C MET A 241 1.82 -37.01 -2.09
N TRP A 242 2.12 -37.97 -1.21
CA TRP A 242 3.48 -38.37 -0.89
C TRP A 242 4.17 -39.01 -2.11
N SER A 243 3.49 -39.89 -2.83
CA SER A 243 3.99 -40.47 -4.08
C SER A 243 4.31 -39.40 -5.13
N PHE A 244 3.42 -38.43 -5.31
CA PHE A 244 3.62 -37.30 -6.22
C PHE A 244 4.88 -36.49 -5.89
N PHE A 245 5.10 -36.17 -4.61
CA PHE A 245 6.28 -35.41 -4.20
C PHE A 245 7.59 -36.21 -4.29
N LEU A 246 7.56 -37.52 -4.05
CA LEU A 246 8.73 -38.39 -4.24
C LEU A 246 9.12 -38.45 -5.73
N GLN A 247 8.15 -38.66 -6.61
CA GLN A 247 8.40 -38.69 -8.06
C GLN A 247 8.96 -37.36 -8.57
N ARG A 248 8.44 -36.23 -8.04
CA ARG A 248 8.91 -34.90 -8.43
C ARG A 248 10.35 -34.60 -7.99
N ILE A 249 10.87 -35.24 -6.94
CA ILE A 249 12.29 -35.17 -6.58
C ILE A 249 13.12 -36.02 -7.55
N THR A 250 12.68 -37.25 -7.83
CA THR A 250 13.38 -38.14 -8.77
C THR A 250 13.51 -37.52 -10.16
N ASP A 251 12.43 -36.96 -10.71
CA ASP A 251 12.43 -36.31 -12.02
C ASP A 251 13.34 -35.05 -12.06
N ALA A 252 13.52 -34.38 -10.91
CA ALA A 252 14.38 -33.21 -10.78
C ALA A 252 15.87 -33.58 -10.58
N GLU A 253 16.17 -34.80 -10.13
CA GLU A 253 17.52 -35.36 -10.04
C GLU A 253 17.97 -35.91 -11.40
N ASP A 254 17.08 -36.59 -12.14
CA ASP A 254 17.35 -37.12 -13.50
C ASP A 254 17.57 -36.02 -14.57
N THR A 255 17.12 -34.79 -14.32
CA THR A 255 17.31 -33.65 -15.24
C THR A 255 18.62 -32.89 -15.03
N ARG A 256 19.48 -33.34 -14.11
CA ARG A 256 20.80 -32.75 -13.81
C ARG A 256 22.00 -33.57 -14.30
N ASP A 257 21.77 -34.70 -14.98
CA ASP A 257 22.76 -35.46 -15.77
C ASP A 257 22.63 -35.14 -17.28
#